data_AF-A0AAD8YAU4-F1
#
_entry.id   AF-A0AAD8YAU4-F1
#
_cell.length_a   1.000
_cell.length_b   1.000
_cell.length_c   1.000
_cell.angle_alpha   90.00
_cell.angle_beta   90.00
_cell.angle_gamma   90.00
#
_symmetry.space_group_name_H-M   'P 1'
#
loop_
_entity.id
_entity.type
_entity.pdbx_description
1 polymer ?
#
loop_
_entity_poly.entity_id
_entity_poly.type
_entity_poly.pdbx_seq_one_letter_code
_entity_poly.pdbx_strand_id
1 'polypeptide(L)'
;MHAKTLVTTLDLSTVEELPSAQQKIYVLSVAHMSINDVTADRIETLHDINNFQTSKRLSFPITINNTNDVNDGNCPPPIILNRLIDALRSGNHKLILRKWKQGARWWNLNMNHADTSSSSTSNDNSNTNNTLSMAKAEVAGYRLAKLAMSHHSQQHNNSNNNKKRKTCAHVPDVLYFSHDENDTEGAPWALFSYFGDCTEGLDEDGKEERNIDINIENNSTLKWDLKNAISVAKTSQSSSLQHNHLVECKHYPSTMTKIRHEFGFDEPHPRHGRVPIDECSDYAHMILRDVVLPVQFSFFEWSSSSSSSSLQPSVNDMEWKHSLCALAVDSQTSKSFQYQDMIAVYRHAQQRLSAAKKNATVDDERMDALLQMMYECVSALEHEWDGHDGRHPPPLPAVICHMDLQPQNLTFWHDRNGNDIDNINVHVSKHCSVASVVDFEEAAYADPRFEVLLICRKVLANLEQAEGLWKSYSSSVKLQTTWDVGPIEPWLRLETVHSLFTLLLQANNLLGGGRNPWETKPDLWGKIDRERRRLVRMGWSFCG
;
A
#
# COMPACT_ATOMS: atom_id res chain seq x y z
N MET A 1 1.99 18.62 -32.32
CA MET A 1 0.76 18.20 -31.60
C MET A 1 0.76 18.93 -30.28
N HIS A 2 -0.27 19.72 -29.99
CA HIS A 2 -0.36 20.46 -28.73
C HIS A 2 -1.22 19.65 -27.76
N ALA A 3 -0.62 19.21 -26.65
CA ALA A 3 -1.38 18.67 -25.53
C ALA A 3 -2.33 19.79 -25.04
N LYS A 4 -3.57 19.42 -24.75
CA LYS A 4 -4.57 20.37 -24.25
C LYS A 4 -4.75 20.15 -22.76
N THR A 5 -4.51 21.18 -21.97
CA THR A 5 -4.71 21.13 -20.51
C THR A 5 -6.09 21.68 -20.17
N LEU A 6 -6.91 20.86 -19.53
CA LEU A 6 -8.17 21.30 -18.91
C LEU A 6 -7.93 21.57 -17.44
N VAL A 7 -8.68 22.49 -16.83
CA VAL A 7 -8.70 22.65 -15.38
C VAL A 7 -10.02 22.11 -14.84
N THR A 8 -9.91 21.11 -13.98
CA THR A 8 -11.03 20.62 -13.18
C THR A 8 -11.11 21.43 -11.91
N THR A 9 -12.32 21.87 -11.56
CA THR A 9 -12.61 22.57 -10.30
C THR A 9 -13.70 21.82 -9.56
N LEU A 10 -13.45 21.53 -8.29
CA LEU A 10 -14.40 20.95 -7.35
C LEU A 10 -14.83 22.03 -6.36
N ASP A 11 -16.14 22.33 -6.35
CA ASP A 11 -16.76 23.17 -5.35
C ASP A 11 -17.20 22.28 -4.18
N LEU A 12 -16.71 22.60 -2.98
CA LEU A 12 -16.80 21.74 -1.81
C LEU A 12 -17.91 22.22 -0.87
N SER A 13 -18.81 21.33 -0.48
CA SER A 13 -19.80 21.61 0.56
C SER A 13 -19.15 21.59 1.96
N THR A 14 -18.33 20.56 2.21
CA THR A 14 -17.61 20.35 3.48
C THR A 14 -16.19 19.85 3.21
N VAL A 15 -15.30 20.17 4.16
CA VAL A 15 -13.92 19.68 4.23
C VAL A 15 -13.68 19.23 5.67
N GLU A 16 -13.37 17.96 5.86
CA GLU A 16 -13.07 17.37 7.16
C GLU A 16 -11.62 16.90 7.17
N GLU A 17 -10.81 17.37 8.12
CA GLU A 17 -9.42 16.91 8.30
C GLU A 17 -9.39 15.70 9.24
N LEU A 18 -8.80 14.60 8.78
CA LEU A 18 -8.55 13.42 9.58
C LEU A 18 -7.17 13.52 10.25
N PRO A 19 -7.04 13.06 11.51
CA PRO A 19 -5.76 13.09 12.21
C PRO A 19 -4.75 12.14 11.55
N SER A 20 -3.57 12.67 11.19
CA SER A 20 -2.43 11.89 10.73
C SER A 20 -1.12 12.53 11.17
N ALA A 21 -0.16 11.71 11.56
CA ALA A 21 1.16 12.16 12.02
C ALA A 21 2.06 12.59 10.85
N GLN A 22 2.04 11.82 9.74
CA GLN A 22 2.94 12.00 8.61
C GLN A 22 2.30 12.82 7.47
N GLN A 23 0.97 12.84 7.42
CA GLN A 23 0.20 13.38 6.31
C GLN A 23 -0.86 14.38 6.78
N LYS A 24 -1.51 15.03 5.82
CA LYS A 24 -2.72 15.82 5.95
C LYS A 24 -3.76 15.12 5.11
N ILE A 25 -4.75 14.51 5.74
CA ILE A 25 -5.79 13.74 5.04
C ILE A 25 -7.10 14.49 5.20
N TYR A 26 -7.78 14.74 4.09
CA TYR A 26 -9.07 15.42 4.09
C TYR A 26 -10.14 14.59 3.40
N VAL A 27 -11.32 14.52 4.00
CA VAL A 27 -12.54 14.07 3.33
C VAL A 27 -13.21 15.29 2.69
N LEU A 28 -13.35 15.28 1.37
CA LEU A 28 -13.92 16.37 0.59
C LEU A 28 -15.33 15.97 0.16
N SER A 29 -16.37 16.69 0.57
CA SER A 29 -17.73 16.48 0.05
C SER A 29 -17.99 17.46 -1.10
N VAL A 30 -18.05 16.95 -2.32
CA VAL A 30 -18.17 17.74 -3.56
C VAL A 30 -19.63 18.08 -3.83
N ALA A 31 -19.93 19.36 -3.95
CA ALA A 31 -21.26 19.88 -4.31
C ALA A 31 -21.43 19.98 -5.82
N HIS A 32 -20.41 20.49 -6.51
CA HIS A 32 -20.42 20.75 -7.94
C HIS A 32 -19.03 20.54 -8.51
N MET A 33 -18.97 20.08 -9.76
CA MET A 33 -17.73 19.90 -10.49
C MET A 33 -17.81 20.68 -11.80
N SER A 34 -16.83 21.54 -12.06
CA SER A 34 -16.69 22.23 -13.34
C SER A 34 -15.39 21.90 -14.05
N ILE A 35 -15.45 21.88 -15.38
CA ILE A 35 -14.30 21.66 -16.24
C ILE A 35 -14.20 22.82 -17.22
N ASN A 36 -13.06 23.51 -17.17
CA ASN A 36 -12.81 24.70 -17.95
C ASN A 36 -11.59 24.51 -18.84
N ASP A 37 -11.68 25.01 -20.06
CA ASP A 37 -10.53 25.19 -20.95
C ASP A 37 -9.75 26.42 -20.49
N VAL A 38 -8.47 26.25 -20.19
CA VAL A 38 -7.66 27.33 -19.63
C VAL A 38 -6.42 27.52 -20.48
N THR A 39 -6.20 28.75 -20.96
CA THR A 39 -4.94 29.14 -21.59
C THR A 39 -3.81 29.04 -20.57
N ALA A 40 -2.64 28.52 -20.97
CA ALA A 40 -1.50 28.23 -20.10
C ALA A 40 -1.21 29.30 -19.04
N ASP A 41 -1.29 30.58 -19.42
CA ASP A 41 -1.01 31.75 -18.55
C ASP A 41 -1.88 31.88 -17.29
N ARG A 42 -3.01 31.16 -17.19
CA ARG A 42 -3.90 31.19 -16.00
C ARG A 42 -3.66 30.04 -15.02
N ILE A 43 -2.94 28.99 -15.42
CA ILE A 43 -2.78 27.76 -14.65
C ILE A 43 -1.97 28.01 -13.37
N GLU A 44 -0.92 28.84 -13.43
CA GLU A 44 -0.06 29.14 -12.27
C GLU A 44 -0.82 29.72 -11.08
N THR A 45 -1.88 30.50 -11.31
CA THR A 45 -2.70 31.08 -10.23
C THR A 45 -3.72 30.12 -9.61
N LEU A 46 -3.94 28.94 -10.21
CA LEU A 46 -4.96 27.98 -9.81
C LEU A 46 -4.43 26.86 -8.90
N HIS A 47 -3.12 26.72 -8.76
CA HIS A 47 -2.47 25.62 -8.01
C HIS A 47 -2.40 25.80 -6.49
N ASP A 48 -3.17 26.73 -5.91
CA ASP A 48 -3.07 26.97 -4.47
C ASP A 48 -3.85 25.94 -3.62
N ILE A 49 -3.27 24.75 -3.50
CA ILE A 49 -3.70 23.68 -2.59
C ILE A 49 -3.69 24.11 -1.12
N ASN A 50 -3.17 25.29 -0.76
CA ASN A 50 -3.19 25.75 0.62
C ASN A 50 -4.47 26.51 0.97
N ASN A 51 -5.21 27.00 -0.03
CA ASN A 51 -6.38 27.85 0.17
C ASN A 51 -7.74 27.14 0.00
N PHE A 52 -7.77 25.85 -0.39
CA PHE A 52 -9.04 25.13 -0.62
C PHE A 52 -9.93 25.04 0.62
N GLN A 53 -9.36 25.04 1.84
CA GLN A 53 -10.13 24.98 3.08
C GLN A 53 -10.98 26.25 3.29
N THR A 54 -10.42 27.41 2.99
CA THR A 54 -11.10 28.71 3.16
C THR A 54 -11.96 29.04 1.94
N SER A 55 -11.49 28.76 0.73
CA SER A 55 -12.22 29.02 -0.51
C SER A 55 -13.34 28.00 -0.78
N LYS A 56 -13.28 26.82 -0.12
CA LYS A 56 -14.10 25.64 -0.44
C LYS A 56 -14.04 25.26 -1.92
N ARG A 57 -12.89 25.49 -2.56
CA ARG A 57 -12.70 25.25 -3.99
C ARG A 57 -11.33 24.62 -4.21
N LEU A 58 -11.31 23.48 -4.89
CA LEU A 58 -10.09 22.78 -5.28
C LEU A 58 -10.00 22.71 -6.80
N SER A 59 -8.96 23.31 -7.37
CA SER A 59 -8.72 23.32 -8.82
C SER A 59 -7.41 22.61 -9.16
N PHE A 60 -7.40 21.82 -10.23
CA PHE A 60 -6.21 21.11 -10.71
C PHE A 60 -6.27 20.84 -12.21
N PRO A 61 -5.10 20.84 -12.89
CA PRO A 61 -5.02 20.57 -14.31
C PRO A 61 -5.20 19.07 -14.60
N ILE A 62 -5.75 18.76 -15.76
CA ILE A 62 -5.77 17.43 -16.37
C ILE A 62 -5.29 17.60 -17.81
N THR A 63 -4.15 17.02 -18.14
CA THR A 63 -3.63 17.06 -19.51
C THR A 63 -4.28 15.97 -20.36
N ILE A 64 -4.83 16.38 -21.50
CA ILE A 64 -5.40 15.50 -22.50
C ILE A 64 -4.44 15.42 -23.67
N ASN A 65 -3.84 14.26 -23.84
CA ASN A 65 -3.06 13.96 -25.04
C ASN A 65 -4.03 13.59 -26.16
N ASN A 66 -4.17 14.47 -27.16
CA ASN A 66 -4.87 14.15 -28.41
C ASN A 66 -4.06 13.09 -29.17
N THR A 67 -4.30 11.82 -28.87
CA THR A 67 -3.82 10.70 -29.68
C THR A 67 -4.68 10.62 -30.94
N ASN A 68 -4.38 11.50 -31.91
CA ASN A 68 -5.13 11.73 -33.15
C ASN A 68 -5.02 10.61 -34.20
N ASP A 69 -4.80 9.35 -33.83
CA ASP A 69 -4.61 8.28 -34.81
C ASP A 69 -5.88 7.53 -35.22
N VAL A 70 -7.08 8.06 -34.90
CA VAL A 70 -8.34 7.52 -35.41
C VAL A 70 -9.24 8.65 -35.89
N ASN A 71 -9.48 8.69 -37.21
CA ASN A 71 -10.39 9.60 -37.92
C ASN A 71 -11.90 9.38 -37.60
N ASP A 72 -12.24 8.75 -36.48
CA ASP A 72 -13.62 8.61 -36.01
C ASP A 72 -13.85 9.56 -34.85
N GLY A 73 -14.88 10.40 -34.96
CA GLY A 73 -15.32 11.37 -33.93
C GLY A 73 -15.93 10.73 -32.68
N ASN A 74 -15.31 9.68 -32.16
CA ASN A 74 -15.66 8.95 -30.94
C ASN A 74 -14.41 8.78 -30.06
N CYS A 75 -13.71 9.87 -29.74
CA CYS A 75 -12.60 9.78 -28.79
C CYS A 75 -13.20 9.76 -27.37
N PRO A 76 -13.05 8.67 -26.60
CA PRO A 76 -13.57 8.64 -25.25
C PRO A 76 -12.90 9.75 -24.42
N PRO A 77 -13.63 10.41 -23.51
CA PRO A 77 -13.03 11.40 -22.63
C PRO A 77 -11.87 10.79 -21.83
N PRO A 78 -10.96 11.64 -21.32
CA PRO A 78 -9.75 11.18 -20.66
C PRO A 78 -10.08 10.16 -19.57
N ILE A 79 -9.35 9.06 -19.53
CA ILE A 79 -9.53 7.97 -18.54
C ILE A 79 -9.63 8.55 -17.12
N ILE A 80 -8.84 9.58 -16.81
CA ILE A 80 -8.84 10.29 -15.52
C ILE A 80 -10.21 10.92 -15.20
N LEU A 81 -10.85 11.56 -16.17
CA LEU A 81 -12.11 12.26 -15.96
C LEU A 81 -13.26 11.28 -15.70
N ASN A 82 -13.31 10.17 -16.44
CA ASN A 82 -14.28 9.10 -16.18
C ASN A 82 -14.05 8.49 -14.80
N ARG A 83 -12.79 8.19 -14.44
CA ARG A 83 -12.43 7.69 -13.09
C ARG A 83 -12.89 8.65 -11.99
N LEU A 84 -12.72 9.96 -12.17
CA LEU A 84 -13.16 10.97 -11.20
C LEU A 84 -14.69 11.00 -11.05
N ILE A 85 -15.44 10.97 -12.15
CA ILE A 85 -16.91 10.93 -12.14
C ILE A 85 -17.41 9.65 -11.47
N ASP A 86 -16.82 8.50 -11.82
CA ASP A 86 -17.18 7.21 -11.25
C ASP A 86 -16.85 7.14 -9.76
N ALA A 87 -15.70 7.68 -9.33
CA ALA A 87 -15.32 7.77 -7.93
C ALA A 87 -16.26 8.67 -7.14
N LEU A 88 -16.67 9.80 -7.70
CA LEU A 88 -17.63 10.69 -7.06
C LEU A 88 -19.01 10.02 -6.91
N ARG A 89 -19.49 9.32 -7.94
CA ARG A 89 -20.78 8.59 -7.87
C ARG A 89 -20.73 7.45 -6.84
N SER A 90 -19.68 6.63 -6.89
CA SER A 90 -19.53 5.49 -5.99
C SER A 90 -19.21 5.88 -4.55
N GLY A 91 -18.52 7.01 -4.35
CA GLY A 91 -18.14 7.54 -3.04
C GLY A 91 -19.17 8.48 -2.40
N ASN A 92 -20.41 8.52 -2.88
CA ASN A 92 -21.45 9.45 -2.39
C ASN A 92 -20.97 10.91 -2.38
N HIS A 93 -20.38 11.33 -3.49
CA HIS A 93 -19.82 12.65 -3.76
C HIS A 93 -18.67 13.03 -2.84
N LYS A 94 -18.04 12.05 -2.19
CA LYS A 94 -16.86 12.25 -1.39
C LYS A 94 -15.60 11.83 -2.13
N LEU A 95 -14.51 12.54 -1.85
CA LEU A 95 -13.16 12.19 -2.26
C LEU A 95 -12.22 12.29 -1.05
N ILE A 96 -11.06 11.65 -1.14
CA ILE A 96 -9.99 11.82 -0.16
C ILE A 96 -8.87 12.65 -0.79
N LEU A 97 -8.44 13.70 -0.12
CA LEU A 97 -7.24 14.46 -0.47
C LEU A 97 -6.14 14.13 0.54
N ARG A 98 -5.00 13.62 0.07
CA ARG A 98 -3.80 13.44 0.90
C ARG A 98 -2.74 14.46 0.52
N LYS A 99 -2.11 15.08 1.51
CA LYS A 99 -0.94 15.96 1.37
C LYS A 99 0.17 15.46 2.29
N TRP A 100 1.33 15.16 1.72
CA TRP A 100 2.47 14.64 2.49
C TRP A 100 3.25 15.79 3.13
N LYS A 101 3.62 15.65 4.41
CA LYS A 101 4.33 16.68 5.17
C LYS A 101 5.80 16.34 5.41
N GLN A 102 6.09 15.07 5.70
CA GLN A 102 7.43 14.58 6.05
C GLN A 102 7.56 13.12 5.62
N GLY A 103 8.71 12.74 5.05
CA GLY A 103 9.00 11.35 4.71
C GLY A 103 9.60 10.55 5.87
N ALA A 104 9.10 9.35 6.13
CA ALA A 104 9.80 8.36 6.96
C ALA A 104 11.11 7.96 6.26
N ARG A 105 12.25 8.14 6.93
CA ARG A 105 13.56 8.19 6.25
C ARG A 105 14.29 6.86 6.09
N TRP A 106 13.90 5.79 6.78
CA TRP A 106 14.81 4.65 6.95
C TRP A 106 14.35 3.34 6.32
N TRP A 107 13.05 3.12 6.12
CA TRP A 107 12.55 1.78 5.77
C TRP A 107 11.77 1.68 4.47
N ASN A 108 11.50 2.81 3.81
CA ASN A 108 10.97 2.78 2.47
C ASN A 108 12.04 2.18 1.56
N LEU A 109 11.83 0.93 1.13
CA LEU A 109 12.78 0.14 0.33
C LEU A 109 13.13 0.83 -1.00
N ASN A 110 12.34 1.83 -1.42
CA ASN A 110 12.59 2.66 -2.59
C ASN A 110 13.63 3.78 -2.36
N MET A 111 14.06 4.04 -1.11
CA MET A 111 14.91 5.18 -0.74
C MET A 111 16.40 4.86 -0.49
N ASN A 112 16.77 3.58 -0.38
CA ASN A 112 18.12 3.17 0.05
C ASN A 112 19.24 3.43 -0.97
N HIS A 113 18.92 3.89 -2.18
CA HIS A 113 19.91 4.19 -3.22
C HIS A 113 20.26 5.69 -3.35
N ALA A 114 19.52 6.59 -2.69
CA ALA A 114 19.67 8.03 -2.93
C ALA A 114 20.91 8.67 -2.28
N ASP A 115 21.57 8.01 -1.32
CA ASP A 115 22.59 8.64 -0.47
C ASP A 115 24.06 8.29 -0.80
N THR A 116 24.34 7.48 -1.84
CA THR A 116 25.74 7.16 -2.19
C THR A 116 26.46 8.24 -3.01
N SER A 117 25.78 9.28 -3.48
CA SER A 117 26.40 10.43 -4.15
C SER A 117 26.46 11.66 -3.21
N SER A 118 27.33 11.56 -2.21
CA SER A 118 27.74 12.69 -1.38
C SER A 118 28.29 13.84 -2.23
N SER A 119 27.54 14.95 -2.32
CA SER A 119 28.14 16.28 -2.36
C SER A 119 27.36 17.20 -1.42
N SER A 120 28.09 17.78 -0.49
CA SER A 120 27.65 18.43 0.74
C SER A 120 27.05 19.82 0.52
N THR A 121 25.92 19.91 -0.21
CA THR A 121 25.28 21.20 -0.51
C THR A 121 23.78 21.17 -0.24
N SER A 122 23.37 21.96 0.77
CA SER A 122 22.00 22.34 1.19
C SER A 122 21.10 21.26 1.83
N ASN A 123 20.79 21.45 3.13
CA ASN A 123 19.91 20.60 3.93
C ASN A 123 18.42 20.69 3.56
N ASP A 124 17.99 21.72 2.83
CA ASP A 124 16.56 21.93 2.55
C ASP A 124 16.05 21.09 1.37
N ASN A 125 16.89 20.81 0.37
CA ASN A 125 16.52 20.00 -0.80
C ASN A 125 16.44 18.49 -0.52
N SER A 126 17.08 17.99 0.54
CA SER A 126 17.01 16.56 0.87
C SER A 126 15.66 16.17 1.47
N ASN A 127 15.00 17.08 2.19
CA ASN A 127 13.67 16.84 2.79
C ASN A 127 12.56 16.75 1.77
N THR A 128 12.58 17.63 0.76
CA THR A 128 11.59 17.65 -0.32
C THR A 128 11.69 16.40 -1.18
N ASN A 129 12.91 15.99 -1.52
CA ASN A 129 13.16 14.76 -2.28
C ASN A 129 12.65 13.51 -1.54
N ASN A 130 12.87 13.42 -0.22
CA ASN A 130 12.39 12.28 0.56
C ASN A 130 10.87 12.22 0.64
N THR A 131 10.22 13.36 0.83
CA THR A 131 8.75 13.45 0.87
C THR A 131 8.13 13.08 -0.47
N LEU A 132 8.72 13.53 -1.58
CA LEU A 132 8.28 13.20 -2.93
C LEU A 132 8.46 11.70 -3.24
N SER A 133 9.60 11.11 -2.89
CA SER A 133 9.84 9.67 -3.08
C SER A 133 8.83 8.82 -2.32
N MET A 134 8.49 9.21 -1.08
CA MET A 134 7.45 8.51 -0.31
C MET A 134 6.07 8.65 -0.94
N ALA A 135 5.68 9.86 -1.36
CA ALA A 135 4.41 10.09 -2.04
C ALA A 135 4.30 9.29 -3.36
N LYS A 136 5.38 9.25 -4.15
CA LYS A 136 5.46 8.44 -5.38
C LYS A 136 5.32 6.95 -5.09
N ALA A 137 6.02 6.46 -4.08
CA ALA A 137 5.95 5.06 -3.66
C ALA A 137 4.52 4.68 -3.26
N GLU A 138 3.87 5.48 -2.43
CA GLU A 138 2.49 5.25 -2.00
C GLU A 138 1.50 5.26 -3.17
N VAL A 139 1.55 6.30 -4.01
CA VAL A 139 0.69 6.43 -5.19
C VAL A 139 0.84 5.24 -6.14
N ALA A 140 2.08 4.81 -6.40
CA ALA A 140 2.33 3.68 -7.26
C ALA A 140 1.91 2.36 -6.61
N GLY A 141 2.05 2.21 -5.29
CA GLY A 141 1.50 1.09 -4.52
C GLY A 141 0.00 0.94 -4.71
N TYR A 142 -0.77 2.02 -4.55
CA TYR A 142 -2.23 2.04 -4.80
C TYR A 142 -2.56 1.64 -6.25
N ARG A 143 -1.90 2.24 -7.24
CA ARG A 143 -2.15 1.97 -8.67
C ARG A 143 -1.90 0.51 -9.04
N LEU A 144 -0.77 -0.03 -8.62
CA LEU A 144 -0.37 -1.41 -8.92
C LEU A 144 -1.25 -2.43 -8.20
N ALA A 145 -1.54 -2.21 -6.91
CA ALA A 145 -2.42 -3.09 -6.17
C ALA A 145 -3.84 -3.10 -6.77
N LYS A 146 -4.37 -1.94 -7.15
CA LYS A 146 -5.68 -1.85 -7.82
C LYS A 146 -5.70 -2.57 -9.16
N LEU A 147 -4.66 -2.41 -9.98
CA LEU A 147 -4.54 -3.10 -11.25
C LEU A 147 -4.48 -4.62 -11.05
N ALA A 148 -3.65 -5.09 -10.12
CA ALA A 148 -3.51 -6.51 -9.78
C ALA A 148 -4.83 -7.12 -9.25
N MET A 149 -5.53 -6.41 -8.36
CA MET A 149 -6.84 -6.83 -7.84
C MET A 149 -7.91 -6.91 -8.93
N SER A 150 -7.93 -5.92 -9.84
CA SER A 150 -8.89 -5.88 -10.93
C SER A 150 -8.66 -7.01 -11.92
N HIS A 151 -7.40 -7.28 -12.25
CA HIS A 151 -6.99 -8.40 -13.10
C HIS A 151 -7.43 -9.74 -12.51
N HIS A 152 -7.11 -9.98 -11.24
CA HIS A 152 -7.49 -11.20 -10.54
C HIS A 152 -9.02 -11.40 -10.51
N SER A 153 -9.77 -10.33 -10.24
CA SER A 153 -11.24 -10.37 -10.26
C SER A 153 -11.82 -10.70 -11.63
N GLN A 154 -11.23 -10.18 -12.72
CA GLN A 154 -11.69 -10.45 -14.08
C GLN A 154 -11.50 -11.92 -14.46
N GLN A 155 -10.36 -12.53 -14.10
CA GLN A 155 -10.09 -13.93 -14.39
C GLN A 155 -11.04 -14.88 -13.65
N HIS A 156 -11.29 -14.62 -12.37
CA HIS A 156 -12.23 -15.43 -11.59
C HIS A 156 -13.66 -15.38 -12.15
N ASN A 157 -14.08 -14.23 -12.66
CA ASN A 157 -15.39 -14.09 -13.30
C ASN A 157 -15.50 -14.88 -14.62
N ASN A 158 -14.41 -15.03 -15.35
CA ASN A 158 -14.40 -15.79 -16.62
C ASN A 158 -14.39 -17.30 -16.39
N SER A 159 -13.85 -17.78 -15.27
CA SER A 159 -13.67 -19.22 -15.02
C SER A 159 -14.91 -19.91 -14.42
N ASN A 160 -15.75 -19.20 -13.66
CA ASN A 160 -16.85 -19.80 -12.90
C ASN A 160 -18.23 -19.22 -13.25
N ASN A 161 -18.98 -19.90 -14.12
CA ASN A 161 -20.36 -19.54 -14.47
C ASN A 161 -21.38 -19.67 -13.32
N ASN A 162 -21.04 -20.30 -12.17
CA ASN A 162 -22.06 -20.76 -11.21
C ASN A 162 -21.97 -20.26 -9.76
N LYS A 163 -21.14 -19.27 -9.40
CA LYS A 163 -21.28 -18.50 -8.14
C LYS A 163 -20.28 -17.33 -8.15
N LYS A 164 -20.76 -16.11 -8.39
CA LYS A 164 -19.96 -14.88 -8.23
C LYS A 164 -19.65 -14.67 -6.75
N ARG A 165 -18.60 -15.31 -6.22
CA ARG A 165 -17.99 -14.87 -4.96
C ARG A 165 -17.12 -13.66 -5.27
N LYS A 166 -17.69 -12.47 -5.04
CA LYS A 166 -16.99 -11.20 -5.19
C LYS A 166 -16.31 -10.87 -3.87
N THR A 167 -15.07 -11.34 -3.68
CA THR A 167 -14.35 -11.21 -2.40
C THR A 167 -12.91 -10.71 -2.58
N CYS A 168 -12.66 -9.77 -3.50
CA CYS A 168 -11.41 -9.03 -3.47
C CYS A 168 -11.60 -7.75 -2.69
N ALA A 169 -10.64 -7.43 -1.83
CA ALA A 169 -10.62 -6.15 -1.14
C ALA A 169 -10.55 -4.99 -2.14
N HIS A 170 -11.25 -3.90 -1.84
CA HIS A 170 -11.19 -2.69 -2.62
C HIS A 170 -9.89 -1.92 -2.35
N VAL A 171 -9.21 -1.50 -3.41
CA VAL A 171 -8.10 -0.55 -3.32
C VAL A 171 -8.59 0.80 -3.90
N PRO A 172 -8.56 1.90 -3.11
CA PRO A 172 -8.91 3.22 -3.60
C PRO A 172 -8.14 3.60 -4.86
N ASP A 173 -8.84 4.21 -5.81
CA ASP A 173 -8.26 4.72 -7.05
C ASP A 173 -7.52 6.02 -6.80
N VAL A 174 -6.27 6.14 -7.28
CA VAL A 174 -5.58 7.42 -7.38
C VAL A 174 -6.12 8.15 -8.59
N LEU A 175 -6.93 9.18 -8.35
CA LEU A 175 -7.61 9.95 -9.39
C LEU A 175 -6.70 11.03 -9.97
N TYR A 176 -5.86 11.62 -9.13
CA TYR A 176 -4.90 12.65 -9.53
C TYR A 176 -3.73 12.66 -8.56
N PHE A 177 -2.52 12.85 -9.07
CA PHE A 177 -1.33 13.10 -8.27
C PHE A 177 -0.59 14.33 -8.83
N SER A 178 -0.30 15.29 -7.96
CA SER A 178 0.27 16.58 -8.38
C SER A 178 1.62 16.47 -9.10
N HIS A 179 2.35 15.38 -8.89
CA HIS A 179 3.70 15.17 -9.44
C HIS A 179 3.76 14.07 -10.50
N ASP A 180 2.63 13.72 -11.13
CA ASP A 180 2.63 12.82 -12.30
C ASP A 180 3.32 13.47 -13.51
N GLU A 181 3.16 14.79 -13.71
CA GLU A 181 3.60 15.51 -14.91
C GLU A 181 4.90 16.29 -14.71
N ASN A 182 5.97 15.70 -14.18
CA ASN A 182 7.29 16.34 -13.94
C ASN A 182 7.27 17.71 -13.23
N ASP A 183 6.12 18.17 -12.78
CA ASP A 183 5.95 19.40 -12.04
C ASP A 183 6.52 19.15 -10.65
N THR A 184 7.55 19.91 -10.30
CA THR A 184 8.34 19.70 -9.08
C THR A 184 8.08 20.75 -8.03
N GLU A 185 7.20 21.73 -8.30
CA GLU A 185 6.97 22.82 -7.37
C GLU A 185 5.95 22.44 -6.28
N GLY A 186 6.35 22.64 -5.03
CA GLY A 186 5.48 22.46 -3.87
C GLY A 186 5.45 21.06 -3.24
N ALA A 187 4.69 20.95 -2.16
CA ALA A 187 4.53 19.68 -1.42
C ALA A 187 3.60 18.72 -2.19
N PRO A 188 3.95 17.43 -2.32
CA PRO A 188 3.13 16.47 -3.04
C PRO A 188 1.76 16.28 -2.39
N TRP A 189 0.76 16.08 -3.24
CA TRP A 189 -0.61 15.78 -2.84
C TRP A 189 -1.34 14.95 -3.92
N ALA A 190 -2.34 14.18 -3.51
CA ALA A 190 -3.12 13.34 -4.41
C ALA A 190 -4.60 13.28 -4.01
N LEU A 191 -5.45 13.09 -5.01
CA LEU A 191 -6.87 12.78 -4.84
C LEU A 191 -7.11 11.29 -5.02
N PHE A 192 -7.87 10.72 -4.10
CA PHE A 192 -8.25 9.32 -4.09
C PHE A 192 -9.77 9.18 -4.09
N SER A 193 -10.26 8.09 -4.67
CA SER A 193 -11.66 7.71 -4.52
C SER A 193 -11.99 7.47 -3.04
N TYR A 194 -13.14 7.95 -2.60
CA TYR A 194 -13.63 7.67 -1.25
C TYR A 194 -14.19 6.24 -1.17
N PHE A 195 -13.86 5.55 -0.08
CA PHE A 195 -14.43 4.26 0.26
C PHE A 195 -15.04 4.34 1.67
N GLY A 196 -16.36 4.23 1.77
CA GLY A 196 -17.09 4.29 3.03
C GLY A 196 -18.59 4.28 2.78
N ASP A 197 -19.40 4.02 3.82
CA ASP A 197 -20.86 3.86 3.84
C ASP A 197 -21.54 3.93 2.47
N CYS A 198 -21.28 2.91 1.64
CA CYS A 198 -22.21 2.50 0.59
C CYS A 198 -23.39 1.77 1.27
N THR A 199 -23.93 2.35 2.35
CA THR A 199 -25.32 2.08 2.67
C THR A 199 -26.07 2.70 1.52
N GLU A 200 -26.35 1.90 0.50
CA GLU A 200 -27.38 2.22 -0.48
C GLU A 200 -28.55 2.71 0.34
N GLY A 201 -28.76 4.03 0.30
CA GLY A 201 -29.98 4.65 0.76
C GLY A 201 -31.08 4.13 -0.16
N LEU A 202 -31.53 2.91 0.11
CA LEU A 202 -32.92 2.56 -0.05
C LEU A 202 -33.66 3.39 0.99
N ASP A 203 -33.70 4.71 0.77
CA ASP A 203 -34.85 5.48 1.21
C ASP A 203 -36.01 4.80 0.48
N GLU A 204 -36.79 4.00 1.21
CA GLU A 204 -38.05 3.39 0.73
C GLU A 204 -39.01 4.44 0.13
N ASP A 205 -38.71 5.73 0.34
CA ASP A 205 -39.43 6.90 -0.14
C ASP A 205 -38.99 7.45 -1.52
N GLY A 206 -38.05 6.82 -2.24
CA GLY A 206 -37.73 7.20 -3.62
C GLY A 206 -37.17 8.62 -3.79
N LYS A 207 -36.44 9.14 -2.79
CA LYS A 207 -35.80 10.45 -2.89
C LYS A 207 -34.66 10.42 -3.91
N GLU A 208 -34.63 11.48 -4.72
CA GLU A 208 -33.73 11.70 -5.84
C GLU A 208 -32.28 11.30 -5.52
N GLU A 209 -31.70 10.42 -6.36
CA GLU A 209 -30.26 10.32 -6.50
C GLU A 209 -29.72 11.75 -6.62
N ARG A 210 -28.94 12.20 -5.62
CA ARG A 210 -28.24 13.48 -5.72
C ARG A 210 -27.31 13.35 -6.91
N ASN A 211 -27.73 13.84 -8.07
CA ASN A 211 -26.86 13.92 -9.22
C ASN A 211 -25.86 15.04 -8.93
N ILE A 212 -24.56 14.75 -9.03
CA ILE A 212 -23.58 15.85 -9.07
C ILE A 212 -23.88 16.67 -10.30
N ASP A 213 -24.03 17.97 -10.08
CA ASP A 213 -24.08 18.91 -11.17
C ASP A 213 -22.65 19.05 -11.76
N ILE A 214 -22.49 18.56 -12.99
CA ILE A 214 -21.24 18.60 -13.74
C ILE A 214 -21.41 19.65 -14.84
N ASN A 215 -20.81 20.82 -14.64
CA ASN A 215 -20.82 21.89 -15.63
C ASN A 215 -19.55 21.84 -16.50
N ILE A 216 -19.73 21.95 -17.82
CA ILE A 216 -18.62 21.99 -18.78
C ILE A 216 -18.74 23.30 -19.55
N GLU A 217 -17.82 24.23 -19.28
CA GLU A 217 -17.83 25.53 -19.94
C GLU A 217 -16.99 25.53 -21.22
N ASN A 218 -17.53 26.15 -22.28
CA ASN A 218 -16.79 26.63 -23.46
C ASN A 218 -16.17 25.63 -24.45
N ASN A 219 -16.69 24.40 -24.64
CA ASN A 219 -16.26 23.59 -25.79
C ASN A 219 -17.35 22.64 -26.34
N SER A 220 -17.83 22.88 -27.56
CA SER A 220 -18.93 22.11 -28.17
C SER A 220 -18.55 20.65 -28.48
N THR A 221 -17.29 20.37 -28.80
CA THR A 221 -16.80 19.02 -29.10
C THR A 221 -16.61 18.19 -27.83
N LEU A 222 -15.90 18.71 -26.82
CA LEU A 222 -15.74 18.03 -25.52
C LEU A 222 -17.08 17.79 -24.81
N LYS A 223 -18.04 18.71 -24.98
CA LYS A 223 -19.39 18.57 -24.42
C LYS A 223 -20.15 17.38 -24.99
N TRP A 224 -19.86 16.95 -26.23
CA TRP A 224 -20.49 15.80 -26.84
C TRP A 224 -19.87 14.48 -26.33
N ASP A 225 -18.54 14.37 -26.37
CA ASP A 225 -17.81 13.17 -25.91
C ASP A 225 -18.07 12.89 -24.41
N LEU A 226 -18.09 13.93 -23.57
CA LEU A 226 -18.35 13.75 -22.14
C LEU A 226 -19.81 13.43 -21.84
N LYS A 227 -20.78 14.00 -22.57
CA LYS A 227 -22.20 13.61 -22.43
C LYS A 227 -22.40 12.14 -22.79
N ASN A 228 -21.70 11.65 -23.79
CA ASN A 228 -21.72 10.25 -24.17
C ASN A 228 -21.05 9.37 -23.12
N ALA A 229 -19.92 9.78 -22.54
CA ALA A 229 -19.33 8.99 -21.45
C ALA A 229 -20.21 9.00 -20.19
N ILE A 230 -20.83 10.13 -19.86
CA ILE A 230 -21.82 10.24 -18.78
C ILE A 230 -23.01 9.31 -19.04
N SER A 231 -23.50 9.23 -20.29
CA SER A 231 -24.62 8.34 -20.64
C SER A 231 -24.22 6.87 -20.66
N VAL A 232 -23.03 6.51 -21.16
CA VAL A 232 -22.48 5.15 -21.12
C VAL A 232 -22.29 4.71 -19.67
N ALA A 233 -21.72 5.55 -18.82
CA ALA A 233 -21.56 5.26 -17.39
C ALA A 233 -22.91 5.04 -16.68
N LYS A 234 -23.95 5.82 -17.03
CA LYS A 234 -25.33 5.58 -16.56
C LYS A 234 -25.90 4.25 -17.05
N THR A 235 -25.52 3.80 -18.26
CA THR A 235 -26.05 2.56 -18.86
C THR A 235 -25.36 1.32 -18.28
N SER A 236 -24.05 1.38 -18.00
CA SER A 236 -23.28 0.30 -17.36
C SER A 236 -23.78 -0.01 -15.94
N GLN A 237 -24.38 0.97 -15.25
CA GLN A 237 -24.95 0.81 -13.91
C GLN A 237 -26.31 0.08 -13.88
N SER A 238 -27.03 -0.06 -15.01
CA SER A 238 -28.28 -0.86 -15.01
C SER A 238 -28.03 -2.37 -14.86
N SER A 239 -26.78 -2.79 -15.02
CA SER A 239 -26.31 -4.12 -14.65
C SER A 239 -25.92 -4.23 -13.17
N SER A 240 -26.37 -3.29 -12.33
CA SER A 240 -26.06 -3.15 -10.91
C SER A 240 -26.03 -4.53 -10.26
N LEU A 241 -24.84 -4.86 -9.78
CA LEU A 241 -24.67 -5.95 -8.87
C LEU A 241 -25.68 -5.74 -7.76
N GLN A 242 -26.58 -6.70 -7.55
CA GLN A 242 -27.21 -6.86 -6.25
C GLN A 242 -26.06 -6.93 -5.24
N HIS A 243 -25.73 -5.79 -4.62
CA HIS A 243 -24.85 -5.76 -3.49
C HIS A 243 -25.64 -6.47 -2.40
N ASN A 244 -25.45 -7.79 -2.30
CA ASN A 244 -25.84 -8.56 -1.13
C ASN A 244 -25.44 -7.72 0.06
N HIS A 245 -26.40 -7.28 0.88
CA HIS A 245 -26.21 -6.28 1.92
C HIS A 245 -24.90 -6.49 2.71
N LEU A 246 -23.84 -5.76 2.33
CA LEU A 246 -22.56 -5.78 3.03
C LEU A 246 -22.71 -4.85 4.22
N VAL A 247 -22.48 -5.39 5.43
CA VAL A 247 -22.53 -4.60 6.66
C VAL A 247 -21.11 -4.28 7.08
N GLU A 248 -20.87 -3.03 7.45
CA GLU A 248 -19.65 -2.60 8.11
C GLU A 248 -19.31 -3.53 9.29
N CYS A 249 -18.13 -4.16 9.23
CA CYS A 249 -17.62 -4.98 10.32
C CYS A 249 -16.66 -4.14 11.16
N LYS A 250 -17.06 -3.84 12.40
CA LYS A 250 -16.21 -3.16 13.38
C LYS A 250 -15.47 -4.11 14.31
N HIS A 251 -15.58 -5.43 14.08
CA HIS A 251 -15.01 -6.46 14.96
C HIS A 251 -13.53 -6.19 15.24
N TYR A 252 -12.67 -6.33 14.23
CA TYR A 252 -11.23 -6.17 14.44
C TYR A 252 -10.85 -4.79 14.97
N PRO A 253 -11.34 -3.66 14.43
CA PRO A 253 -11.06 -2.34 15.02
C PRO A 253 -11.47 -2.21 16.50
N SER A 254 -12.57 -2.86 16.91
CA SER A 254 -13.11 -2.78 18.28
C SER A 254 -12.50 -3.79 19.26
N THR A 255 -12.02 -4.94 18.78
CA THR A 255 -11.43 -6.01 19.59
C THR A 255 -9.91 -5.93 19.69
N MET A 256 -9.28 -4.94 19.03
CA MET A 256 -7.83 -4.81 19.08
C MET A 256 -7.33 -4.72 20.52
N THR A 257 -6.39 -5.60 20.84
CA THR A 257 -5.74 -5.63 22.14
C THR A 257 -4.52 -4.74 22.14
N LYS A 258 -4.15 -4.31 23.35
CA LYS A 258 -2.96 -3.50 23.59
C LYS A 258 -1.74 -4.36 23.89
N ILE A 259 -1.89 -5.44 24.65
CA ILE A 259 -0.78 -6.29 25.11
C ILE A 259 -1.10 -7.73 24.74
N ARG A 260 -0.11 -8.46 24.22
CA ARG A 260 -0.25 -9.90 23.97
C ARG A 260 1.05 -10.66 24.23
N HIS A 261 0.93 -11.97 24.40
CA HIS A 261 2.04 -12.89 24.46
C HIS A 261 2.44 -13.31 23.04
N GLU A 262 3.65 -12.96 22.61
CA GLU A 262 4.16 -13.23 21.25
C GLU A 262 5.34 -14.19 21.30
N PHE A 263 5.21 -15.33 20.61
CA PHE A 263 6.27 -16.32 20.41
C PHE A 263 6.96 -16.76 21.72
N GLY A 264 6.17 -16.96 22.78
CA GLY A 264 6.69 -17.41 24.06
C GLY A 264 7.27 -16.28 24.93
N PHE A 265 6.92 -15.02 24.67
CA PHE A 265 7.34 -13.87 25.47
C PHE A 265 6.22 -12.86 25.68
N ASP A 266 6.11 -12.29 26.88
CA ASP A 266 5.19 -11.20 27.16
C ASP A 266 5.64 -9.90 26.47
N GLU A 267 4.72 -9.20 25.81
CA GLU A 267 4.99 -7.88 25.27
C GLU A 267 5.01 -6.86 26.42
N PRO A 268 6.12 -6.12 26.61
CA PRO A 268 6.28 -5.27 27.78
C PRO A 268 5.42 -4.00 27.72
N HIS A 269 4.84 -3.68 26.55
CA HIS A 269 4.15 -2.41 26.32
C HIS A 269 2.87 -2.58 25.50
N PRO A 270 1.81 -1.84 25.85
CA PRO A 270 0.67 -1.57 24.98
C PRO A 270 1.09 -1.12 23.58
N ARG A 271 0.74 -1.86 22.52
CA ARG A 271 0.65 -1.36 21.15
C ARG A 271 -0.81 -1.20 20.78
N HIS A 272 -1.19 -0.04 20.27
CA HIS A 272 -2.46 0.06 19.56
C HIS A 272 -2.39 -0.84 18.32
N GLY A 273 -3.43 -1.63 18.03
CA GLY A 273 -3.51 -2.33 16.74
C GLY A 273 -3.38 -3.86 16.73
N ARG A 274 -3.27 -4.56 17.88
CA ARG A 274 -3.02 -6.02 17.86
C ARG A 274 -4.30 -6.84 17.78
N VAL A 275 -4.32 -7.87 16.94
CA VAL A 275 -5.38 -8.87 16.91
C VAL A 275 -5.30 -9.77 18.16
N PRO A 276 -6.42 -10.13 18.81
CA PRO A 276 -6.46 -11.13 19.89
C PRO A 276 -5.81 -12.47 19.49
N ILE A 277 -5.14 -13.14 20.43
CA ILE A 277 -4.33 -14.35 20.19
C ILE A 277 -5.14 -15.47 19.51
N ASP A 278 -6.39 -15.62 19.95
CA ASP A 278 -7.38 -16.58 19.48
C ASP A 278 -7.94 -16.25 18.09
N GLU A 279 -7.80 -15.00 17.64
CA GLU A 279 -8.30 -14.52 16.35
C GLU A 279 -7.18 -14.28 15.32
N CYS A 280 -5.90 -14.24 15.75
CA CYS A 280 -4.76 -13.95 14.88
C CYS A 280 -4.71 -14.84 13.63
N SER A 281 -5.00 -16.13 13.78
CA SER A 281 -4.96 -17.09 12.67
C SER A 281 -6.08 -16.83 11.67
N ASP A 282 -7.31 -16.58 12.15
CA ASP A 282 -8.46 -16.27 11.30
C ASP A 282 -8.23 -14.97 10.53
N TYR A 283 -7.76 -13.93 11.22
CA TYR A 283 -7.38 -12.67 10.59
C TYR A 283 -6.31 -12.89 9.52
N ALA A 284 -5.22 -13.58 9.84
CA ALA A 284 -4.11 -13.77 8.90
C ALA A 284 -4.53 -14.54 7.64
N HIS A 285 -5.36 -15.58 7.78
CA HIS A 285 -5.89 -16.31 6.63
C HIS A 285 -6.88 -15.47 5.80
N MET A 286 -7.66 -14.59 6.45
CA MET A 286 -8.51 -13.62 5.75
C MET A 286 -7.66 -12.64 4.93
N ILE A 287 -6.60 -12.07 5.50
CA ILE A 287 -5.68 -11.17 4.77
C ILE A 287 -5.00 -11.90 3.61
N LEU A 288 -4.54 -13.13 3.85
CA LEU A 288 -3.92 -13.96 2.83
C LEU A 288 -4.86 -14.17 1.63
N ARG A 289 -6.14 -14.49 1.92
CA ARG A 289 -7.18 -14.76 0.93
C ARG A 289 -7.65 -13.51 0.18
N ASP A 290 -7.95 -12.44 0.90
CA ASP A 290 -8.66 -11.27 0.35
C ASP A 290 -7.71 -10.23 -0.24
N VAL A 291 -6.43 -10.25 0.17
CA VAL A 291 -5.45 -9.23 -0.18
C VAL A 291 -4.20 -9.82 -0.83
N VAL A 292 -3.45 -10.65 -0.08
CA VAL A 292 -2.09 -11.05 -0.49
C VAL A 292 -2.12 -11.91 -1.77
N LEU A 293 -2.89 -13.00 -1.76
CA LEU A 293 -2.95 -13.91 -2.91
C LEU A 293 -3.51 -13.23 -4.18
N PRO A 294 -4.63 -12.47 -4.13
CA PRO A 294 -5.12 -11.73 -5.29
C PRO A 294 -4.10 -10.80 -5.94
N VAL A 295 -3.33 -10.06 -5.13
CA VAL A 295 -2.28 -9.18 -5.67
C VAL A 295 -1.16 -10.00 -6.27
N GLN A 296 -0.61 -10.96 -5.53
CA GLN A 296 0.58 -11.69 -5.94
C GLN A 296 0.36 -12.58 -7.17
N PHE A 297 -0.80 -13.23 -7.29
CA PHE A 297 -1.09 -14.09 -8.43
C PHE A 297 -1.13 -13.34 -9.76
N SER A 298 -1.66 -12.12 -9.79
CA SER A 298 -1.60 -11.29 -11.00
C SER A 298 -0.16 -11.04 -11.46
N PHE A 299 0.77 -10.78 -10.53
CA PHE A 299 2.19 -10.60 -10.86
C PHE A 299 2.87 -11.91 -11.31
N PHE A 300 2.53 -13.04 -10.69
CA PHE A 300 3.08 -14.34 -11.09
C PHE A 300 2.69 -14.69 -12.53
N GLU A 301 1.45 -14.40 -12.92
CA GLU A 301 0.96 -14.63 -14.27
C GLU A 301 1.58 -13.67 -15.29
N TRP A 302 1.63 -12.36 -15.00
CA TRP A 302 2.29 -11.40 -15.89
C TRP A 302 3.75 -11.77 -16.16
N SER A 303 4.43 -12.31 -15.14
CA SER A 303 5.79 -12.78 -15.24
C SER A 303 5.90 -14.02 -16.14
N SER A 304 4.96 -14.97 -16.02
CA SER A 304 4.91 -16.14 -16.91
C SER A 304 4.62 -15.77 -18.38
N SER A 305 3.71 -14.82 -18.63
CA SER A 305 3.34 -14.39 -19.99
C SER A 305 4.44 -13.66 -20.74
N SER A 306 5.34 -12.96 -20.03
CA SER A 306 6.45 -12.22 -20.63
C SER A 306 7.47 -13.09 -21.39
N SER A 307 7.46 -14.41 -21.14
CA SER A 307 8.33 -15.40 -21.80
C SER A 307 7.81 -15.90 -23.16
N SER A 308 6.53 -15.68 -23.49
CA SER A 308 5.95 -16.09 -24.77
C SER A 308 6.01 -14.94 -25.79
N SER A 309 6.93 -15.04 -26.75
CA SER A 309 7.33 -14.00 -27.69
C SER A 309 6.34 -13.70 -28.84
N SER A 310 5.06 -14.09 -28.76
CA SER A 310 4.18 -14.13 -29.95
C SER A 310 2.88 -13.32 -29.92
N LEU A 311 2.56 -12.57 -28.86
CA LEU A 311 1.33 -11.77 -28.81
C LEU A 311 1.60 -10.31 -28.44
N GLN A 312 0.86 -9.41 -29.10
CA GLN A 312 0.86 -7.97 -28.85
C GLN A 312 0.65 -7.70 -27.34
N PRO A 313 1.41 -6.79 -26.72
CA PRO A 313 1.22 -6.47 -25.31
C PRO A 313 -0.21 -5.96 -25.10
N SER A 314 -0.89 -6.51 -24.10
CA SER A 314 -2.21 -6.03 -23.72
C SER A 314 -2.12 -4.60 -23.19
N VAL A 315 -3.22 -3.84 -23.18
CA VAL A 315 -3.26 -2.49 -22.58
C VAL A 315 -2.80 -2.53 -21.11
N ASN A 316 -3.17 -3.61 -20.40
CA ASN A 316 -2.72 -3.85 -19.03
C ASN A 316 -1.20 -4.00 -18.95
N ASP A 317 -0.54 -4.59 -19.96
CA ASP A 317 0.91 -4.77 -19.99
C ASP A 317 1.71 -3.49 -20.04
N MET A 318 1.15 -2.44 -20.65
CA MET A 318 1.78 -1.12 -20.65
C MET A 318 1.51 -0.34 -19.35
N GLU A 319 0.30 -0.46 -18.79
CA GLU A 319 -0.10 0.28 -17.59
C GLU A 319 0.66 -0.20 -16.32
N TRP A 320 0.88 -1.52 -16.16
CA TRP A 320 1.66 -2.01 -15.01
C TRP A 320 3.13 -1.63 -15.12
N LYS A 321 3.75 -1.71 -16.31
CA LYS A 321 5.14 -1.30 -16.51
C LYS A 321 5.35 0.19 -16.27
N HIS A 322 4.45 1.04 -16.77
CA HIS A 322 4.49 2.47 -16.51
C HIS A 322 4.36 2.78 -15.01
N SER A 323 3.44 2.09 -14.32
CA SER A 323 3.25 2.26 -12.87
C SER A 323 4.44 1.73 -12.05
N LEU A 324 5.10 0.67 -12.49
CA LEU A 324 6.36 0.21 -11.90
C LEU A 324 7.51 1.20 -12.12
N CYS A 325 7.59 1.84 -13.28
CA CYS A 325 8.56 2.91 -13.51
C CYS A 325 8.36 4.09 -12.55
N ALA A 326 7.15 4.29 -12.02
CA ALA A 326 6.91 5.29 -10.97
C ALA A 326 7.39 4.85 -9.57
N LEU A 327 7.49 3.53 -9.31
CA LEU A 327 8.16 2.98 -8.11
C LEU A 327 9.68 3.04 -8.23
N ALA A 328 10.21 2.88 -9.45
CA ALA A 328 11.63 3.01 -9.70
C ALA A 328 12.02 4.50 -9.72
N VAL A 329 12.94 4.89 -8.85
CA VAL A 329 13.58 6.22 -8.93
C VAL A 329 14.34 6.39 -10.26
N ASP A 330 14.57 5.30 -11.00
CA ASP A 330 15.30 5.29 -12.26
C ASP A 330 14.55 4.58 -13.40
N SER A 331 14.46 5.26 -14.55
CA SER A 331 13.59 4.92 -15.69
C SER A 331 13.99 3.67 -16.48
N GLN A 332 15.05 2.96 -16.08
CA GLN A 332 15.64 1.90 -16.90
C GLN A 332 15.44 0.47 -16.39
N THR A 333 15.24 0.21 -15.08
CA THR A 333 14.76 -1.08 -14.56
C THR A 333 14.29 -0.93 -13.11
N SER A 334 13.05 -1.28 -12.79
CA SER A 334 12.60 -1.42 -11.41
C SER A 334 13.26 -2.64 -10.78
N LYS A 335 14.39 -2.46 -10.08
CA LYS A 335 15.04 -3.54 -9.34
C LYS A 335 14.13 -3.96 -8.18
N SER A 336 13.69 -5.21 -8.18
CA SER A 336 12.93 -5.77 -7.07
C SER A 336 13.81 -5.93 -5.84
N PHE A 337 13.25 -5.66 -4.66
CA PHE A 337 13.93 -5.89 -3.39
C PHE A 337 13.91 -7.38 -2.99
N GLN A 338 15.07 -7.98 -2.77
CA GLN A 338 15.24 -9.41 -2.52
C GLN A 338 15.88 -9.71 -1.16
N TYR A 339 15.95 -10.99 -0.79
CA TYR A 339 16.58 -11.47 0.45
C TYR A 339 18.00 -10.91 0.65
N GLN A 340 18.82 -10.94 -0.40
CA GLN A 340 20.20 -10.45 -0.37
C GLN A 340 20.29 -8.92 -0.26
N ASP A 341 19.30 -8.19 -0.78
CA ASP A 341 19.27 -6.74 -0.63
C ASP A 341 19.04 -6.35 0.84
N MET A 342 18.24 -7.12 1.61
CA MET A 342 18.10 -6.90 3.06
C MET A 342 19.44 -7.12 3.78
N ILE A 343 20.21 -8.15 3.40
CA ILE A 343 21.55 -8.40 3.97
C ILE A 343 22.48 -7.21 3.69
N ALA A 344 22.46 -6.66 2.47
CA ALA A 344 23.24 -5.48 2.14
C ALA A 344 22.85 -4.27 2.98
N VAL A 345 21.54 -4.06 3.21
CA VAL A 345 21.03 -3.02 4.13
C VAL A 345 21.55 -3.24 5.55
N TYR A 346 21.58 -4.48 6.04
CA TYR A 346 22.12 -4.81 7.36
C TYR A 346 23.62 -4.57 7.47
N ARG A 347 24.40 -4.93 6.45
CA ARG A 347 25.83 -4.61 6.38
C ARG A 347 26.06 -3.10 6.48
N HIS A 348 25.28 -2.32 5.73
CA HIS A 348 25.37 -0.86 5.78
C HIS A 348 24.97 -0.30 7.15
N ALA A 349 23.85 -0.77 7.73
CA ALA A 349 23.42 -0.38 9.07
C ALA A 349 24.46 -0.72 10.15
N GLN A 350 25.09 -1.89 10.04
CA GLN A 350 26.17 -2.32 10.91
C GLN A 350 27.37 -1.38 10.83
N GLN A 351 27.82 -1.01 9.62
CA GLN A 351 28.92 -0.06 9.44
C GLN A 351 28.61 1.30 10.09
N ARG A 352 27.37 1.80 9.94
CA ARG A 352 26.93 3.04 10.56
C ARG A 352 26.91 2.96 12.09
N LEU A 353 26.40 1.86 12.65
CA LEU A 353 26.41 1.62 14.09
C LEU A 353 27.84 1.55 14.65
N SER A 354 28.73 0.82 13.97
CA SER A 354 30.14 0.72 14.34
C SER A 354 30.86 2.06 14.28
N ALA A 355 30.59 2.88 13.25
CA ALA A 355 31.12 4.23 13.15
C ALA A 355 30.60 5.14 14.27
N ALA A 356 29.30 5.06 14.59
CA ALA A 356 28.71 5.82 15.69
C ALA A 356 29.31 5.43 17.06
N LYS A 357 29.54 4.14 17.31
CA LYS A 357 30.20 3.66 18.54
C LYS A 357 31.64 4.15 18.66
N LYS A 358 32.43 4.14 17.57
CA LYS A 358 33.80 4.69 17.57
C LYS A 358 33.86 6.17 17.92
N ASN A 359 32.82 6.93 17.58
CA ASN A 359 32.71 8.36 17.88
C ASN A 359 32.10 8.64 19.26
N ALA A 360 31.57 7.62 19.95
CA ALA A 360 30.99 7.79 21.28
C ALA A 360 32.12 7.95 22.32
N THR A 361 31.94 8.90 23.24
CA THR A 361 32.92 9.18 24.31
C THR A 361 32.83 8.21 25.48
N VAL A 362 31.76 7.41 25.54
CA VAL A 362 31.51 6.44 26.62
C VAL A 362 31.80 5.05 26.08
N ASP A 363 32.67 4.34 26.79
CA ASP A 363 32.90 2.93 26.51
C ASP A 363 31.73 2.10 27.05
N ASP A 364 31.21 1.21 26.20
CA ASP A 364 30.02 0.41 26.48
C ASP A 364 30.26 -0.98 25.89
N GLU A 365 30.91 -1.84 26.68
CA GLU A 365 31.26 -3.21 26.31
C GLU A 365 30.04 -4.02 25.83
N ARG A 366 28.85 -3.68 26.33
CA ARG A 366 27.61 -4.32 25.89
C ARG A 366 27.32 -4.02 24.42
N MET A 367 27.53 -2.78 23.99
CA MET A 367 27.37 -2.40 22.59
C MET A 367 28.38 -3.12 21.71
N ASP A 368 29.61 -3.32 22.16
CA ASP A 368 30.62 -4.05 21.40
C ASP A 368 30.24 -5.53 21.23
N ALA A 369 29.77 -6.18 22.30
CA ALA A 369 29.25 -7.54 22.24
C ALA A 369 28.06 -7.65 21.27
N LEU A 370 27.15 -6.67 21.26
CA LEU A 370 26.01 -6.65 20.36
C LEU A 370 26.42 -6.42 18.91
N LEU A 371 27.36 -5.52 18.62
CA LEU A 371 27.84 -5.29 17.27
C LEU A 371 28.57 -6.51 16.70
N GLN A 372 29.31 -7.22 17.56
CA GLN A 372 29.92 -8.51 17.21
C GLN A 372 28.85 -9.58 16.93
N MET A 373 27.84 -9.71 17.79
CA MET A 373 26.71 -10.61 17.53
C MET A 373 25.99 -10.25 16.21
N MET A 374 25.75 -8.97 15.94
CA MET A 374 25.15 -8.54 14.67
C MET A 374 26.03 -8.87 13.47
N TYR A 375 27.37 -8.80 13.60
CA TYR A 375 28.29 -9.25 12.56
C TYR A 375 28.09 -10.72 12.23
N GLU A 376 28.04 -11.55 13.26
CA GLU A 376 27.85 -13.00 13.14
C GLU A 376 26.48 -13.33 12.57
N CYS A 377 25.42 -12.64 13.00
CA CYS A 377 24.09 -12.78 12.43
C CYS A 377 24.07 -12.49 10.93
N VAL A 378 24.67 -11.38 10.49
CA VAL A 378 24.70 -11.02 9.05
C VAL A 378 25.53 -12.03 8.26
N SER A 379 26.67 -12.47 8.80
CA SER A 379 27.48 -13.53 8.17
C SER A 379 26.72 -14.85 8.07
N ALA A 380 25.94 -15.22 9.09
CA ALA A 380 25.11 -16.41 9.05
C ALA A 380 24.02 -16.30 7.97
N LEU A 381 23.36 -15.14 7.83
CA LEU A 381 22.37 -14.91 6.77
C LEU A 381 22.97 -15.03 5.36
N GLU A 382 24.22 -14.61 5.16
CA GLU A 382 24.92 -14.73 3.87
C GLU A 382 25.16 -16.19 3.47
N HIS A 383 25.37 -17.06 4.45
CA HIS A 383 25.64 -18.50 4.26
C HIS A 383 24.42 -19.39 4.49
N GLU A 384 23.27 -18.81 4.87
CA GLU A 384 22.03 -19.51 5.23
C GLU A 384 21.56 -20.48 4.14
N TRP A 385 21.84 -20.14 2.88
CA TRP A 385 21.41 -20.91 1.72
C TRP A 385 22.52 -21.78 1.10
N ASP A 386 23.75 -21.77 1.61
CA ASP A 386 24.88 -22.50 1.01
C ASP A 386 24.71 -24.03 1.01
N GLY A 387 23.87 -24.55 1.91
CA GLY A 387 23.50 -25.97 1.98
C GLY A 387 22.33 -26.38 1.07
N HIS A 388 21.74 -25.44 0.33
CA HIS A 388 20.63 -25.69 -0.60
C HIS A 388 21.13 -25.71 -2.05
N ASP A 389 20.42 -26.43 -2.92
CA ASP A 389 20.77 -26.70 -4.33
C ASP A 389 21.00 -25.45 -5.21
N GLY A 390 20.79 -24.23 -4.70
CA GLY A 390 20.95 -22.97 -5.44
C GLY A 390 21.69 -21.83 -4.73
N ARG A 391 22.28 -22.03 -3.53
CA ARG A 391 22.87 -20.96 -2.67
C ARG A 391 21.97 -19.75 -2.38
N HIS A 392 20.72 -19.79 -2.80
CA HIS A 392 19.76 -18.70 -2.78
C HIS A 392 18.35 -19.26 -2.53
N PRO A 393 17.43 -18.46 -1.98
CA PRO A 393 16.02 -18.84 -1.93
C PRO A 393 15.51 -19.23 -3.32
N PRO A 394 14.55 -20.17 -3.43
CA PRO A 394 13.87 -20.44 -4.69
C PRO A 394 13.37 -19.12 -5.31
N PRO A 395 13.65 -18.84 -6.59
CA PRO A 395 13.27 -17.58 -7.20
C PRO A 395 11.75 -17.49 -7.31
N LEU A 396 11.20 -16.35 -6.89
CA LEU A 396 9.81 -15.98 -7.10
C LEU A 396 9.75 -14.69 -7.91
N PRO A 397 8.73 -14.49 -8.76
CA PRO A 397 8.52 -13.19 -9.37
C PRO A 397 8.27 -12.13 -8.30
N ALA A 398 8.83 -10.95 -8.53
CA ALA A 398 8.61 -9.82 -7.64
C ALA A 398 7.18 -9.30 -7.78
N VAL A 399 6.65 -8.80 -6.68
CA VAL A 399 5.27 -8.33 -6.54
C VAL A 399 5.26 -6.99 -5.83
N ILE A 400 4.13 -6.28 -5.88
CA ILE A 400 3.90 -5.19 -4.93
C ILE A 400 3.51 -5.79 -3.57
N CYS A 401 4.35 -5.54 -2.56
CA CYS A 401 4.07 -5.83 -1.15
C CYS A 401 3.53 -4.55 -0.50
N HIS A 402 2.51 -4.68 0.35
CA HIS A 402 1.96 -3.59 1.15
C HIS A 402 2.83 -3.26 2.37
N MET A 403 3.49 -4.27 2.96
CA MET A 403 4.41 -4.20 4.10
C MET A 403 3.79 -3.79 5.46
N ASP A 404 2.53 -3.38 5.47
CA ASP A 404 1.81 -3.03 6.71
C ASP A 404 0.31 -3.42 6.76
N LEU A 405 -0.02 -4.69 6.51
CA LEU A 405 -1.40 -5.21 6.57
C LEU A 405 -1.92 -5.42 8.01
N GLN A 406 -1.84 -4.38 8.83
CA GLN A 406 -2.37 -4.32 10.19
C GLN A 406 -3.84 -3.85 10.18
N PRO A 407 -4.64 -4.17 11.23
CA PRO A 407 -6.08 -3.88 11.20
C PRO A 407 -6.43 -2.41 11.00
N GLN A 408 -5.58 -1.47 11.46
CA GLN A 408 -5.82 -0.04 11.27
C GLN A 408 -5.68 0.45 9.82
N ASN A 409 -5.01 -0.32 8.97
CA ASN A 409 -4.81 -0.01 7.54
C ASN A 409 -5.84 -0.73 6.65
N LEU A 410 -6.86 -1.33 7.29
CA LEU A 410 -7.89 -2.12 6.63
C LEU A 410 -9.27 -1.71 7.12
N THR A 411 -10.24 -1.87 6.23
CA THR A 411 -11.66 -1.86 6.59
C THR A 411 -12.25 -3.23 6.34
N PHE A 412 -13.35 -3.55 7.01
CA PHE A 412 -13.90 -4.90 7.00
C PHE A 412 -15.41 -4.89 6.77
N TRP A 413 -15.92 -5.98 6.19
CA TRP A 413 -17.35 -6.24 6.04
C TRP A 413 -17.70 -7.65 6.50
N HIS A 414 -18.97 -7.83 6.88
CA HIS A 414 -19.54 -9.15 7.13
C HIS A 414 -20.20 -9.71 5.87
N ASP A 415 -19.91 -10.98 5.57
CA ASP A 415 -20.61 -11.72 4.52
C ASP A 415 -22.01 -12.12 5.03
N ARG A 416 -23.07 -11.46 4.56
CA ARG A 416 -24.47 -11.84 4.83
C ARG A 416 -24.89 -13.05 3.98
N ASN A 417 -24.18 -14.16 4.10
CA ASN A 417 -24.54 -15.41 3.45
C ASN A 417 -25.22 -16.36 4.46
N GLY A 418 -26.49 -16.09 4.79
CA GLY A 418 -27.34 -16.98 5.58
C GLY A 418 -28.63 -16.31 6.06
N ASN A 419 -29.76 -17.02 5.97
CA ASN A 419 -31.09 -16.57 6.41
C ASN A 419 -31.22 -16.33 7.94
N ASP A 420 -30.12 -16.41 8.70
CA ASP A 420 -30.08 -16.22 10.16
C ASP A 420 -29.80 -14.75 10.52
N ILE A 421 -30.65 -13.85 10.00
CA ILE A 421 -30.52 -12.39 10.19
C ILE A 421 -30.66 -11.98 11.66
N ASP A 422 -31.32 -12.82 12.48
CA ASP A 422 -31.70 -12.44 13.84
C ASP A 422 -30.79 -13.00 14.95
N ASN A 423 -29.79 -13.83 14.63
CA ASN A 423 -28.97 -14.52 15.64
C ASN A 423 -27.47 -14.61 15.37
N ILE A 424 -26.97 -14.00 14.28
CA ILE A 424 -25.52 -13.89 14.09
C ILE A 424 -25.00 -12.89 15.11
N ASN A 425 -24.35 -13.39 16.15
CA ASN A 425 -23.52 -12.58 17.02
C ASN A 425 -22.52 -11.82 16.12
N VAL A 426 -22.69 -10.50 15.98
CA VAL A 426 -21.98 -9.60 15.04
C VAL A 426 -20.46 -9.51 15.33
N HIS A 427 -19.95 -10.39 16.19
CA HIS A 427 -18.59 -10.40 16.73
C HIS A 427 -17.84 -11.70 16.41
N VAL A 428 -18.21 -12.42 15.35
CA VAL A 428 -17.48 -13.63 14.94
C VAL A 428 -16.54 -13.32 13.78
N SER A 429 -15.22 -13.38 14.05
CA SER A 429 -14.10 -13.23 13.11
C SER A 429 -14.29 -13.97 11.78
N LYS A 430 -14.88 -15.17 11.83
CA LYS A 430 -15.01 -16.11 10.70
C LYS A 430 -15.90 -15.62 9.55
N HIS A 431 -16.78 -14.65 9.80
CA HIS A 431 -17.65 -14.06 8.77
C HIS A 431 -17.14 -12.72 8.26
N CYS A 432 -15.95 -12.32 8.68
CA CYS A 432 -15.30 -11.09 8.27
C CYS A 432 -14.57 -11.30 6.94
N SER A 433 -14.61 -10.27 6.10
CA SER A 433 -13.80 -10.14 4.89
C SER A 433 -13.19 -8.74 4.84
N VAL A 434 -12.06 -8.60 4.16
CA VAL A 434 -11.44 -7.29 3.95
C VAL A 434 -12.28 -6.51 2.93
N ALA A 435 -12.77 -5.36 3.35
CA ALA A 435 -13.54 -4.45 2.53
C ALA A 435 -12.63 -3.57 1.68
N SER A 436 -11.63 -2.94 2.30
CA SER A 436 -10.65 -2.11 1.61
C SER A 436 -9.29 -2.10 2.30
N VAL A 437 -8.25 -1.89 1.49
CA VAL A 437 -6.84 -1.75 1.89
C VAL A 437 -6.38 -0.31 1.64
N VAL A 438 -5.75 0.30 2.63
CA VAL A 438 -5.24 1.68 2.57
C VAL A 438 -3.83 1.75 3.16
N ASP A 439 -3.15 2.89 2.98
CA ASP A 439 -1.86 3.20 3.59
C ASP A 439 -0.65 2.45 2.98
N PHE A 440 -0.47 2.66 1.66
CA PHE A 440 0.62 2.06 0.88
C PHE A 440 1.97 2.79 1.02
N GLU A 441 2.19 3.60 2.07
CA GLU A 441 3.43 4.41 2.21
C GLU A 441 4.70 3.57 2.39
N GLU A 442 4.56 2.35 2.89
CA GLU A 442 5.63 1.34 3.03
C GLU A 442 5.65 0.33 1.87
N ALA A 443 4.81 0.51 0.85
CA ALA A 443 4.70 -0.44 -0.24
C ALA A 443 6.00 -0.53 -1.06
N ALA A 444 6.36 -1.75 -1.45
CA ALA A 444 7.61 -2.02 -2.13
C ALA A 444 7.45 -3.09 -3.21
N TYR A 445 8.14 -2.90 -4.33
CA TYR A 445 8.28 -3.95 -5.34
C TYR A 445 9.37 -4.93 -4.89
N ALA A 446 8.95 -6.08 -4.37
CA ALA A 446 9.83 -6.95 -3.59
C ALA A 446 9.48 -8.43 -3.74
N ASP A 447 10.28 -9.28 -3.11
CA ASP A 447 9.97 -10.70 -2.94
C ASP A 447 8.62 -10.87 -2.19
N PRO A 448 7.67 -11.66 -2.73
CA PRO A 448 6.35 -11.85 -2.14
C PRO A 448 6.38 -12.43 -0.73
N ARG A 449 7.48 -13.11 -0.35
CA ARG A 449 7.65 -13.70 0.98
C ARG A 449 7.79 -12.65 2.08
N PHE A 450 8.21 -11.43 1.76
CA PHE A 450 8.29 -10.35 2.74
C PHE A 450 6.92 -10.01 3.33
N GLU A 451 5.86 -9.96 2.52
CA GLU A 451 4.50 -9.66 3.00
C GLU A 451 4.02 -10.72 3.99
N VAL A 452 4.14 -12.00 3.61
CA VAL A 452 3.70 -13.14 4.44
C VAL A 452 4.51 -13.21 5.73
N LEU A 453 5.82 -12.94 5.66
CA LEU A 453 6.71 -12.87 6.80
C LEU A 453 6.28 -11.77 7.80
N LEU A 454 5.90 -10.60 7.30
CA LEU A 454 5.42 -9.51 8.14
C LEU A 454 4.09 -9.85 8.81
N ILE A 455 3.17 -10.56 8.14
CA ILE A 455 1.96 -11.10 8.78
C ILE A 455 2.36 -12.11 9.88
N CYS A 456 3.27 -13.04 9.57
CA CYS A 456 3.75 -14.01 10.56
C CYS A 456 4.35 -13.36 11.81
N ARG A 457 4.95 -12.18 11.69
CA ARG A 457 5.64 -11.52 12.80
C ARG A 457 4.82 -10.45 13.50
N LYS A 458 4.06 -9.65 12.74
CA LYS A 458 3.25 -8.55 13.26
C LYS A 458 1.85 -9.01 13.69
N VAL A 459 1.32 -10.10 13.15
CA VAL A 459 -0.05 -10.57 13.42
C VAL A 459 -0.06 -11.85 14.24
N LEU A 460 0.70 -12.87 13.87
CA LEU A 460 0.57 -14.17 14.53
C LEU A 460 1.19 -14.21 15.92
N ALA A 461 0.57 -14.96 16.83
CA ALA A 461 0.95 -15.00 18.23
C ALA A 461 2.07 -16.00 18.53
N ASN A 462 2.27 -17.03 17.69
CA ASN A 462 3.29 -18.05 17.93
C ASN A 462 3.79 -18.69 16.62
N LEU A 463 4.84 -19.53 16.75
CA LEU A 463 5.48 -20.19 15.61
C LEU A 463 4.55 -21.18 14.90
N GLU A 464 3.76 -21.95 15.64
CA GLU A 464 2.81 -22.92 15.07
C GLU A 464 1.80 -22.23 14.15
N GLN A 465 1.24 -21.09 14.57
CA GLN A 465 0.37 -20.29 13.72
C GLN A 465 1.11 -19.80 12.46
N ALA A 466 2.36 -19.36 12.59
CA ALA A 466 3.17 -18.88 11.46
C ALA A 466 3.49 -19.98 10.45
N GLU A 467 3.84 -21.18 10.92
CA GLU A 467 4.03 -22.36 10.09
C GLU A 467 2.72 -22.76 9.39
N GLY A 468 1.59 -22.68 10.10
CA GLY A 468 0.26 -22.91 9.54
C GLY A 468 -0.07 -21.96 8.39
N LEU A 469 0.11 -20.65 8.58
CA LEU A 469 -0.11 -19.65 7.54
C LEU A 469 0.84 -19.85 6.35
N TRP A 470 2.13 -20.06 6.61
CA TRP A 470 3.13 -20.28 5.56
C TRP A 470 2.82 -21.51 4.72
N LYS A 471 2.39 -22.60 5.37
CA LYS A 471 1.96 -23.82 4.68
C LYS A 471 0.74 -23.56 3.79
N SER A 472 -0.26 -22.81 4.28
CA SER A 472 -1.43 -22.40 3.49
C SER A 472 -1.04 -21.55 2.27
N TYR A 473 -0.16 -20.58 2.46
CA TYR A 473 0.39 -19.75 1.38
C TYR A 473 1.14 -20.58 0.34
N SER A 474 2.14 -21.36 0.78
CA SER A 474 2.95 -22.23 -0.08
C SER A 474 2.10 -23.23 -0.87
N SER A 475 1.09 -23.83 -0.22
CA SER A 475 0.18 -24.77 -0.87
C SER A 475 -0.66 -24.06 -1.95
N SER A 476 -1.11 -22.83 -1.69
CA SER A 476 -1.89 -22.04 -2.64
C SER A 476 -1.05 -21.63 -3.85
N VAL A 477 0.19 -21.17 -3.63
CA VAL A 477 1.13 -20.83 -4.71
C VAL A 477 1.45 -22.04 -5.57
N LYS A 478 1.77 -23.19 -4.95
CA LYS A 478 2.07 -24.44 -5.66
C LYS A 478 0.86 -25.03 -6.40
N LEU A 479 -0.36 -24.81 -5.91
CA LEU A 479 -1.57 -25.29 -6.55
C LEU A 479 -1.91 -24.47 -7.81
N GLN A 480 -1.71 -23.16 -7.76
CA GLN A 480 -2.11 -22.24 -8.83
C GLN A 480 -0.98 -21.92 -9.80
N THR A 481 0.27 -22.18 -9.41
CA THR A 481 1.46 -21.87 -10.20
C THR A 481 2.50 -22.99 -10.12
N THR A 482 3.59 -22.87 -10.88
CA THR A 482 4.74 -23.79 -10.80
C THR A 482 5.82 -23.34 -9.81
N TRP A 483 5.59 -22.24 -9.09
CA TRP A 483 6.58 -21.64 -8.21
C TRP A 483 6.71 -22.39 -6.88
N ASP A 484 7.95 -22.47 -6.38
CA ASP A 484 8.25 -22.99 -5.04
C ASP A 484 8.56 -21.83 -4.10
N VAL A 485 7.88 -21.79 -2.96
CA VAL A 485 8.08 -20.75 -1.94
C VAL A 485 9.32 -21.04 -1.08
N GLY A 486 9.65 -22.31 -0.88
CA GLY A 486 10.71 -22.73 0.04
C GLY A 486 10.32 -22.66 1.53
N PRO A 487 11.27 -22.97 2.43
CA PRO A 487 11.05 -23.00 3.88
C PRO A 487 10.91 -21.60 4.49
N ILE A 488 10.16 -21.51 5.60
CA ILE A 488 9.94 -20.25 6.34
C ILE A 488 11.13 -19.82 7.20
N GLU A 489 11.93 -20.77 7.67
CA GLU A 489 12.91 -20.56 8.74
C GLU A 489 14.00 -19.51 8.40
N PRO A 490 14.64 -19.53 7.20
CA PRO A 490 15.57 -18.47 6.80
C PRO A 490 14.96 -17.06 6.85
N TRP A 491 13.68 -16.95 6.49
CA TRP A 491 12.95 -15.68 6.48
C TRP A 491 12.65 -15.19 7.89
N LEU A 492 12.29 -16.09 8.82
CA LEU A 492 12.12 -15.73 10.23
C LEU A 492 13.42 -15.24 10.87
N ARG A 493 14.56 -15.88 10.54
CA ARG A 493 15.88 -15.40 10.95
C ARG A 493 16.19 -14.02 10.38
N LEU A 494 15.95 -13.80 9.08
CA LEU A 494 16.14 -12.51 8.43
C LEU A 494 15.34 -11.38 9.10
N GLU A 495 14.05 -11.61 9.40
CA GLU A 495 13.22 -10.61 10.10
C GLU A 495 13.66 -10.42 11.55
N THR A 496 14.08 -11.47 12.24
CA THR A 496 14.56 -11.31 13.62
C THR A 496 15.82 -10.43 13.66
N VAL A 497 16.73 -10.62 12.70
CA VAL A 497 17.90 -9.74 12.51
C VAL A 497 17.47 -8.32 12.10
N HIS A 498 16.45 -8.16 11.25
CA HIS A 498 15.85 -6.87 10.94
C HIS A 498 15.41 -6.12 12.19
N SER A 499 14.64 -6.80 13.04
CA SER A 499 14.11 -6.27 14.29
C SER A 499 15.24 -5.84 15.23
N LEU A 500 16.31 -6.64 15.34
CA LEU A 500 17.49 -6.28 16.12
C LEU A 500 18.17 -4.99 15.62
N PHE A 501 18.40 -4.87 14.31
CA PHE A 501 18.97 -3.65 13.74
C PHE A 501 18.09 -2.43 14.01
N THR A 502 16.79 -2.56 13.80
CA THR A 502 15.82 -1.47 14.03
C THR A 502 15.86 -1.01 15.49
N LEU A 503 15.79 -1.95 16.43
CA LEU A 503 15.84 -1.66 17.87
C LEU A 503 17.18 -1.01 18.27
N LEU A 504 18.31 -1.48 17.73
CA LEU A 504 19.62 -0.90 18.01
C LEU A 504 19.76 0.52 17.45
N LEU A 505 19.28 0.76 16.23
CA LEU A 505 19.29 2.08 15.62
C LEU A 505 18.40 3.06 16.41
N GLN A 506 17.22 2.62 16.86
CA GLN A 506 16.35 3.40 17.76
C GLN A 506 17.01 3.69 19.11
N ALA A 507 17.63 2.67 19.72
CA ALA A 507 18.32 2.80 21.00
C ALA A 507 19.48 3.81 20.92
N ASN A 508 20.10 3.96 19.76
CA ASN A 508 21.22 4.88 19.52
C ASN A 508 20.80 6.23 18.88
N ASN A 509 19.50 6.49 18.71
CA ASN A 509 18.97 7.68 18.05
C ASN A 509 19.53 7.88 16.62
N LEU A 510 19.89 6.79 15.94
CA LEU A 510 20.41 6.85 14.59
C LEU A 510 19.28 6.85 13.55
N LEU A 511 18.08 6.38 13.91
CA LEU A 511 16.89 6.60 13.09
C LEU A 511 16.43 8.06 13.19
N GLY A 512 16.31 8.73 12.04
CA GLY A 512 15.56 9.98 11.94
C GLY A 512 14.09 9.70 12.27
N GLY A 513 13.49 10.44 13.19
CA GLY A 513 12.10 10.24 13.63
C GLY A 513 11.91 10.20 15.16
N GLY A 514 13.00 10.13 15.93
CA GLY A 514 12.94 10.07 17.38
C GLY A 514 12.54 8.69 17.90
N ARG A 515 12.71 8.46 19.21
CA ARG A 515 12.16 7.27 19.87
C ARG A 515 10.66 7.44 20.01
N ASN A 516 9.93 6.33 20.01
CA ASN A 516 8.57 6.35 20.50
C ASN A 516 8.59 6.97 21.92
N PRO A 517 7.85 8.06 22.19
CA PRO A 517 7.93 8.79 23.46
C PRO A 517 7.59 7.91 24.67
N TRP A 518 6.91 6.78 24.44
CA TRP A 518 6.54 5.81 25.46
C TRP A 518 7.58 4.70 25.70
N GLU A 519 8.64 4.62 24.89
CA GLU A 519 9.67 3.58 25.01
C GLU A 519 10.91 4.10 25.74
N THR A 520 11.19 3.53 26.90
CA THR A 520 12.43 3.82 27.64
C THR A 520 13.60 2.98 27.10
N LYS A 521 14.83 3.39 27.42
CA LYS A 521 16.03 2.58 27.08
C LYS A 521 15.95 1.15 27.65
N PRO A 522 15.57 0.93 28.93
CA PRO A 522 15.33 -0.42 29.47
C PRO A 522 14.38 -1.26 28.62
N ASP A 523 13.31 -0.67 28.10
CA ASP A 523 12.31 -1.39 27.31
C ASP A 523 12.91 -1.91 26.01
N LEU A 524 13.62 -1.03 25.28
CA LEU A 524 14.32 -1.39 24.05
C LEU A 524 15.32 -2.52 24.29
N TRP A 525 16.03 -2.49 25.42
CA TRP A 525 16.94 -3.55 25.80
C TRP A 525 16.26 -4.88 26.07
N GLY A 526 15.10 -4.87 26.73
CA GLY A 526 14.28 -6.07 26.88
C GLY A 526 13.78 -6.62 25.54
N LYS A 527 13.46 -5.74 24.57
CA LYS A 527 13.11 -6.17 23.20
C LYS A 527 14.29 -6.83 22.49
N ILE A 528 15.48 -6.23 22.57
CA ILE A 528 16.71 -6.77 21.96
C ILE A 528 17.02 -8.15 22.54
N ASP A 529 16.96 -8.32 23.86
CA ASP A 529 17.23 -9.62 24.49
C ASP A 529 16.20 -10.70 24.10
N ARG A 530 14.93 -10.32 23.90
CA ARG A 530 13.90 -11.23 23.39
C ARG A 530 14.22 -11.71 21.97
N GLU A 531 14.53 -10.79 21.05
CA GLU A 531 14.84 -11.16 19.66
C GLU A 531 16.13 -11.98 19.59
N ARG A 532 17.12 -11.69 20.45
CA ARG A 532 18.30 -12.53 20.64
C ARG A 532 17.94 -13.95 21.07
N ARG A 533 17.13 -14.11 22.13
CA ARG A 533 16.67 -15.44 22.60
C ARG A 533 15.86 -16.20 21.55
N ARG A 534 15.17 -15.50 20.66
CA ARG A 534 14.46 -16.10 19.52
C ARG A 534 15.44 -16.74 18.53
N LEU A 535 16.52 -16.06 18.16
CA LEU A 535 17.57 -16.62 17.31
C LEU A 535 18.19 -17.87 17.94
N VAL A 536 18.43 -17.85 19.25
CA VAL A 536 18.91 -19.04 19.99
C VAL A 536 17.94 -20.21 19.88
N ARG A 537 16.63 -19.97 20.03
CA ARG A 537 15.60 -21.01 19.83
C ARG A 537 15.55 -21.54 18.39
N MET A 538 15.94 -20.72 17.42
CA MET A 538 16.12 -21.12 16.01
C MET A 538 17.52 -21.69 15.74
N GLY A 539 18.26 -22.14 16.77
CA GLY A 539 19.54 -22.84 16.59
C GLY A 539 20.77 -21.95 16.44
N TRP A 540 20.64 -20.62 16.49
CA TRP A 540 21.80 -19.72 16.48
C TRP A 540 22.36 -19.53 17.90
N SER A 541 23.08 -20.54 18.39
CA SER A 541 23.63 -20.57 19.75
C SER A 541 24.66 -19.47 20.03
N PHE A 542 25.29 -18.89 19.00
CA PHE A 542 26.22 -17.76 19.13
C PHE A 542 25.52 -16.45 19.57
N CYS A 543 24.18 -16.40 19.49
CA CYS A 543 23.39 -15.33 20.09
C CYS A 543 23.14 -15.54 21.60
N GLY A 544 23.62 -16.66 22.18
CA GLY A 544 23.34 -17.15 23.55
C GLY A 544 23.81 -16.30 24.70
#